data_AF-K5ZFB9-F1
#
_entry.id   AF-K5ZFB9-F1
#
_cell.length_a   1.000
_cell.length_b   1.000
_cell.length_c   1.000
_cell.angle_alpha   90.00
_cell.angle_beta   90.00
_cell.angle_gamma   90.00
#
_symmetry.space_group_name_H-M   'P 1'
#
loop_
_entity.id
_entity.type
_entity.pdbx_description
1 polymer ?
#
loop_
_entity_poly.entity_id
_entity_poly.type
_entity_poly.pdbx_seq_one_letter_code
_entity_poly.pdbx_strand_id
1 'polypeptide(L)'
;MKSSLLSKLEVLAAAEEAKRAETLRRAQAALAQAQGQQQVLHAYRARLAASVQTGQTVSAAQIRSAGLFAEAGLSALEQVGQSAVRAEASIATARAQLLEAQAQRRKLASATDTARRRDALEAETRAERALPLARRKER
;
A
#
# COMPACT_ATOMS: atom_id res chain seq x y z
N MET A 1 -16.08 10.20 -25.96
CA MET A 1 -15.83 11.00 -24.73
C MET A 1 -14.89 12.14 -25.09
N LYS A 2 -15.06 13.34 -24.51
CA LYS A 2 -14.18 14.49 -24.80
C LYS A 2 -12.78 14.22 -24.22
N SER A 3 -11.72 14.46 -25.00
CA SER A 3 -10.31 14.26 -24.61
C SER A 3 -9.95 14.89 -23.24
N SER A 4 -10.53 16.03 -22.89
CA SER A 4 -10.34 16.69 -21.59
C SER A 4 -10.90 15.90 -20.40
N LEU A 5 -11.95 15.11 -20.58
CA LEU A 5 -12.51 14.25 -19.52
C LEU A 5 -11.59 13.05 -19.25
N LEU A 6 -11.04 12.44 -20.29
CA LEU A 6 -10.11 11.32 -20.16
C LEU A 6 -8.83 11.74 -19.42
N SER A 7 -8.26 12.90 -19.75
CA SER A 7 -7.12 13.45 -19.04
C SER A 7 -7.40 13.70 -17.55
N LYS A 8 -8.58 14.21 -17.20
CA LYS A 8 -8.98 14.36 -15.78
C LYS A 8 -9.10 13.02 -15.07
N LEU A 9 -9.67 12.02 -15.73
CA LEU A 9 -9.78 10.67 -15.18
C LEU A 9 -8.39 10.04 -14.97
N GLU A 10 -7.41 10.33 -15.83
CA GLU A 10 -6.04 9.83 -15.67
C GLU A 10 -5.37 10.38 -14.42
N VAL A 11 -5.53 11.69 -14.17
CA VAL A 11 -5.01 12.33 -12.95
C VAL A 11 -5.66 11.74 -11.71
N LEU A 12 -6.98 11.53 -11.72
CA LEU A 12 -7.71 10.92 -10.60
C LEU A 12 -7.28 9.47 -10.37
N ALA A 13 -7.13 8.68 -11.43
CA ALA A 13 -6.66 7.30 -11.35
C ALA A 13 -5.24 7.20 -10.80
N ALA A 14 -4.34 8.11 -11.22
CA ALA A 14 -2.98 8.19 -10.69
C ALA A 14 -2.96 8.57 -9.19
N ALA A 15 -3.82 9.49 -8.77
CA ALA A 15 -3.95 9.87 -7.37
C ALA A 15 -4.48 8.72 -6.50
N GLU A 16 -5.49 7.98 -6.98
CA GLU A 16 -5.98 6.79 -6.28
C GLU A 16 -4.92 5.69 -6.21
N GLU A 17 -4.16 5.42 -7.28
CA GLU A 17 -3.05 4.46 -7.25
C GLU A 17 -2.01 4.84 -6.19
N ALA A 18 -1.59 6.11 -6.15
CA ALA A 18 -0.64 6.61 -5.15
C ALA A 18 -1.17 6.43 -3.71
N LYS A 19 -2.47 6.69 -3.49
CA LYS A 19 -3.13 6.46 -2.20
C LYS A 19 -3.17 4.99 -1.80
N ARG A 20 -3.39 4.07 -2.75
CA ARG A 20 -3.35 2.61 -2.48
C ARG A 20 -1.93 2.14 -2.18
N ALA A 21 -0.93 2.66 -2.90
CA ALA A 21 0.48 2.37 -2.64
C ALA A 21 0.90 2.85 -1.24
N GLU A 22 0.46 4.03 -0.83
CA GLU A 22 0.73 4.56 0.52
C GLU A 22 0.03 3.71 1.61
N THR A 23 -1.20 3.27 1.37
CA THR A 23 -1.90 2.33 2.28
C THR A 23 -1.11 1.04 2.46
N LEU A 24 -0.60 0.46 1.35
CA LEU A 24 0.24 -0.73 1.41
C LEU A 24 1.52 -0.48 2.21
N ARG A 25 2.20 0.64 1.97
CA ARG A 25 3.42 1.01 2.70
C ARG A 25 3.17 1.12 4.20
N ARG A 26 2.05 1.72 4.61
CA ARG A 26 1.66 1.82 6.03
C ARG A 26 1.38 0.45 6.66
N ALA A 27 0.69 -0.44 5.94
CA ALA A 27 0.44 -1.79 6.42
C ALA A 27 1.75 -2.60 6.58
N GLN A 28 2.70 -2.44 5.65
CA GLN A 28 4.04 -3.04 5.76
C GLN A 28 4.84 -2.48 6.95
N ALA A 29 4.77 -1.16 7.19
CA ALA A 29 5.41 -0.55 8.34
C ALA A 29 4.82 -1.06 9.67
N ALA A 30 3.49 -1.22 9.74
CA ALA A 30 2.83 -1.79 10.91
C ALA A 30 3.28 -3.25 11.19
N LEU A 31 3.43 -4.07 10.14
CA LEU A 31 3.96 -5.43 10.28
C LEU A 31 5.41 -5.42 10.78
N ALA A 32 6.27 -4.60 10.19
CA ALA A 32 7.67 -4.47 10.61
C ALA A 32 7.79 -4.01 12.07
N GLN A 33 6.93 -3.08 12.50
CA GLN A 33 6.85 -2.65 13.88
C GLN A 33 6.44 -3.79 14.82
N ALA A 34 5.40 -4.56 14.46
CA ALA A 34 4.96 -5.71 15.25
C ALA A 34 6.07 -6.77 15.37
N GLN A 35 6.77 -7.07 14.27
CA GLN A 35 7.92 -7.99 14.27
C GLN A 35 9.06 -7.48 15.17
N GLY A 36 9.37 -6.18 15.13
CA GLY A 36 10.35 -5.57 16.02
C GLY A 36 9.95 -5.68 17.50
N GLN A 37 8.68 -5.45 17.82
CA GLN A 37 8.15 -5.63 19.18
C GLN A 37 8.26 -7.09 19.65
N GLN A 38 7.97 -8.07 18.78
CA GLN A 38 8.15 -9.49 19.10
C GLN A 38 9.62 -9.81 19.41
N GLN A 39 10.57 -9.33 18.60
CA GLN A 39 11.99 -9.56 18.83
C GLN A 39 12.45 -9.00 20.17
N VAL A 40 12.01 -7.78 20.52
CA VAL A 40 12.32 -7.17 21.82
C VAL A 40 11.76 -8.02 22.97
N LEU A 41 10.50 -8.44 22.89
CA LEU A 41 9.86 -9.28 23.92
C LEU A 41 10.58 -10.64 24.06
N HIS A 42 10.96 -11.28 22.95
CA HIS A 42 11.72 -12.53 22.96
C HIS A 42 13.11 -12.36 23.59
N ALA A 43 13.85 -11.32 23.20
CA ALA A 43 15.16 -11.02 23.76
C ALA A 43 15.09 -10.76 25.27
N TYR A 44 14.06 -10.02 25.71
CA TYR A 44 13.85 -9.73 27.12
C TYR A 44 13.51 -10.98 27.95
N ARG A 45 12.68 -11.88 27.40
CA ARG A 45 12.38 -13.18 28.02
C ARG A 45 13.61 -14.07 28.13
N ALA A 46 14.44 -14.15 27.09
CA ALA A 46 15.67 -14.91 27.12
C ALA A 46 16.62 -14.41 28.22
N ARG A 47 16.73 -13.08 28.38
CA ARG A 47 17.51 -12.46 29.46
C ARG A 47 16.96 -12.80 30.84
N LEU A 48 15.64 -12.72 31.04
CA LEU A 48 15.01 -13.08 32.32
C LEU A 48 15.24 -14.55 32.67
N ALA A 49 15.10 -15.47 31.70
CA ALA A 49 15.35 -16.89 31.91
C ALA A 49 16.81 -17.18 32.30
N ALA A 50 17.77 -16.52 31.64
CA ALA A 50 19.20 -16.65 31.97
C ALA A 50 19.51 -16.15 33.39
N SER A 51 18.96 -15.01 33.80
CA SER A 51 19.16 -14.45 35.14
C SER A 51 18.62 -15.36 36.26
N VAL A 52 17.53 -16.10 36.00
CA VAL A 52 16.96 -17.06 36.96
C VAL A 52 17.84 -18.31 37.10
N GLN A 53 18.51 -18.76 36.03
CA GLN A 53 19.40 -19.93 36.05
C GLN A 53 20.74 -19.68 36.74
N THR A 54 21.20 -18.42 36.81
CA THR A 54 22.51 -18.07 37.42
C THR A 54 22.58 -18.19 38.96
N GLY A 55 21.54 -18.72 39.62
CA GLY A 55 21.65 -19.25 41.00
C GLY A 55 21.83 -18.20 42.10
N GLN A 56 21.67 -16.90 41.82
CA GLN A 56 21.59 -15.91 42.89
C GLN A 56 20.36 -16.18 43.75
N THR A 57 20.48 -16.02 45.06
CA THR A 57 19.38 -16.13 46.02
C THR A 57 18.36 -15.03 45.76
N VAL A 58 17.41 -15.32 44.88
CA VAL A 58 16.28 -14.44 44.57
C VAL A 58 15.23 -14.56 45.68
N SER A 59 14.87 -13.43 46.28
CA SER A 59 13.80 -13.39 47.28
C SER A 59 12.46 -13.88 46.71
N ALA A 60 11.58 -14.42 47.55
CA ALA A 60 10.24 -14.84 47.14
C ALA A 60 9.42 -13.71 46.48
N ALA A 61 9.70 -12.45 46.83
CA ALA A 61 9.11 -11.28 46.18
C ALA A 61 9.58 -11.12 44.72
N GLN A 62 10.87 -11.34 44.45
CA GLN A 62 11.41 -11.28 43.09
C GLN A 62 10.89 -12.44 42.22
N ILE A 63 10.73 -13.65 42.77
CA ILE A 63 10.12 -14.80 42.07
C ILE A 63 8.68 -14.48 41.66
N ARG A 64 7.87 -13.95 42.58
CA ARG A 64 6.48 -13.53 42.26
C ARG A 64 6.44 -12.44 41.21
N SER A 65 7.33 -11.44 41.29
CA SER A 65 7.42 -10.39 40.28
C SER A 65 7.77 -10.96 38.90
N ALA A 66 8.71 -11.91 38.84
CA ALA A 66 9.13 -12.55 37.60
C ALA A 66 7.99 -13.39 36.99
N GLY A 67 7.17 -14.05 37.81
CA GLY A 67 5.96 -14.75 37.37
C GLY A 67 4.94 -13.80 36.73
N LEU A 68 4.59 -12.70 37.42
CA LEU A 68 3.68 -11.68 36.89
C LEU A 68 4.21 -11.05 35.59
N PHE A 69 5.52 -10.81 35.51
CA PHE A 69 6.16 -10.32 34.29
C PHE A 69 6.14 -11.34 33.15
N ALA A 70 6.33 -12.63 33.44
CA ALA A 70 6.27 -13.69 32.44
C ALA A 70 4.85 -13.82 31.84
N GLU A 71 3.83 -13.74 32.69
CA GLU A 71 2.41 -13.73 32.27
C GLU A 71 2.07 -12.48 31.44
N ALA A 72 2.46 -11.29 31.91
CA ALA A 72 2.28 -10.05 31.15
C ALA A 72 3.01 -10.10 29.79
N GLY A 73 4.21 -10.69 29.75
CA GLY A 73 4.98 -10.88 28.52
C GLY A 73 4.35 -11.88 27.55
N LEU A 74 3.67 -12.94 28.05
CA LEU A 74 2.88 -13.85 27.23
C LEU A 74 1.69 -13.14 26.60
N SER A 75 0.94 -12.38 27.41
CA SER A 75 -0.21 -11.61 26.92
C SER A 75 0.22 -10.55 25.89
N ALA A 76 1.33 -9.85 26.13
CA ALA A 76 1.89 -8.90 25.17
C ALA A 76 2.31 -9.57 23.86
N LEU A 77 2.96 -10.74 23.92
CA LEU A 77 3.34 -11.50 22.72
C LEU A 77 2.12 -11.94 21.92
N GLU A 78 1.05 -12.38 22.60
CA GLU A 78 -0.19 -12.76 21.94
C GLU A 78 -0.83 -11.55 21.23
N GLN A 79 -0.93 -10.40 21.91
CA GLN A 79 -1.48 -9.17 21.33
C GLN A 79 -0.66 -8.69 20.13
N VAL A 80 0.67 -8.71 20.22
CA VAL A 80 1.55 -8.33 19.11
C VAL A 80 1.44 -9.35 17.97
N GLY A 81 1.32 -10.64 18.28
CA GLY A 81 1.06 -11.69 17.28
C GLY A 81 -0.26 -11.48 16.53
N GLN A 82 -1.34 -11.16 17.25
CA GLN A 82 -2.62 -10.81 16.63
C GLN A 82 -2.51 -9.54 15.78
N SER A 83 -1.73 -8.54 16.22
CA SER A 83 -1.45 -7.33 15.44
C SER A 83 -0.71 -7.66 14.14
N ALA A 84 0.30 -8.53 14.18
CA ALA A 84 1.03 -9.00 13.01
C ALA A 84 0.11 -9.70 12.00
N VAL A 85 -0.74 -10.63 12.46
CA VAL A 85 -1.73 -11.33 11.61
C VAL A 85 -2.69 -10.34 10.94
N ARG A 86 -3.19 -9.34 11.68
CA ARG A 86 -4.06 -8.29 11.12
C ARG A 86 -3.32 -7.43 10.10
N ALA A 87 -2.05 -7.11 10.35
CA ALA A 87 -1.21 -6.36 9.40
C ALA A 87 -0.97 -7.16 8.11
N GLU A 88 -0.72 -8.47 8.21
CA GLU A 88 -0.57 -9.35 7.04
C GLU A 88 -1.85 -9.41 6.20
N ALA A 89 -3.02 -9.59 6.83
CA ALA A 89 -4.30 -9.55 6.14
C ALA A 89 -4.56 -8.18 5.47
N SER A 90 -4.17 -7.09 6.14
CA SER A 90 -4.25 -5.74 5.59
C SER A 90 -3.32 -5.56 4.38
N ILE A 91 -2.11 -6.10 4.43
CA ILE A 91 -1.15 -6.09 3.29
C ILE A 91 -1.74 -6.85 2.10
N ALA A 92 -2.29 -8.04 2.32
CA ALA A 92 -2.90 -8.83 1.23
C ALA A 92 -4.04 -8.05 0.56
N THR A 93 -4.91 -7.44 1.36
CA THR A 93 -6.02 -6.61 0.87
C THR A 93 -5.52 -5.37 0.12
N ALA A 94 -4.55 -4.65 0.68
CA ALA A 94 -3.98 -3.45 0.08
C ALA A 94 -3.25 -3.75 -1.24
N ARG A 95 -2.56 -4.89 -1.33
CA ARG A 95 -1.93 -5.37 -2.58
C ARG A 95 -2.97 -5.63 -3.66
N ALA A 96 -4.06 -6.34 -3.33
CA ALA A 96 -5.13 -6.60 -4.28
C ALA A 96 -5.76 -5.30 -4.81
N GLN A 97 -6.05 -4.35 -3.92
CA GLN A 97 -6.60 -3.05 -4.29
C GLN A 97 -5.63 -2.22 -5.16
N LEU A 98 -4.33 -2.26 -4.88
CA LEU A 98 -3.33 -1.58 -5.70
C LEU A 98 -3.26 -2.18 -7.11
N LEU A 99 -3.27 -3.51 -7.22
CA LEU A 99 -3.28 -4.20 -8.51
C LEU A 99 -4.53 -3.85 -9.33
N GLU A 100 -5.68 -3.76 -8.68
CA GLU A 100 -6.92 -3.32 -9.34
C GLU A 100 -6.81 -1.87 -9.85
N ALA A 101 -6.32 -0.95 -9.01
CA ALA A 101 -6.12 0.46 -9.41
C ALA A 101 -5.13 0.58 -10.59
N GLN A 102 -4.04 -0.19 -10.57
CA GLN A 102 -3.08 -0.26 -11.68
C GLN A 102 -3.72 -0.81 -12.96
N ALA A 103 -4.54 -1.85 -12.86
CA ALA A 103 -5.26 -2.39 -14.01
C ALA A 103 -6.25 -1.37 -14.59
N GLN A 104 -6.98 -0.65 -13.74
CA GLN A 104 -7.88 0.42 -14.17
C GLN A 104 -7.13 1.56 -14.88
N ARG A 105 -5.97 1.98 -14.34
CA ARG A 105 -5.13 3.01 -14.97
C ARG A 105 -4.61 2.57 -16.33
N ARG A 106 -4.18 1.31 -16.48
CA ARG A 106 -3.75 0.76 -17.78
C ARG A 106 -4.88 0.76 -18.81
N LYS A 107 -6.10 0.37 -18.41
CA LYS A 107 -7.29 0.43 -19.27
C LYS A 107 -7.64 1.87 -19.67
N LEU A 108 -7.47 2.82 -18.76
CA LEU A 108 -7.75 4.22 -19.07
C LEU A 108 -6.69 4.79 -20.03
N ALA A 109 -5.41 4.50 -19.81
CA ALA A 109 -4.34 4.93 -20.71
C ALA A 109 -4.55 4.41 -22.14
N SER A 110 -4.94 3.13 -22.30
CA SER A 110 -5.22 2.58 -23.63
C SER A 110 -6.45 3.23 -24.29
N ALA A 111 -7.48 3.56 -23.51
CA ALA A 111 -8.64 4.30 -24.00
C ALA A 111 -8.27 5.74 -24.44
N THR A 112 -7.42 6.43 -23.67
CA THR A 112 -6.91 7.76 -24.01
C THR A 112 -6.10 7.73 -25.31
N ASP A 113 -5.19 6.77 -25.47
CA ASP A 113 -4.39 6.64 -26.69
C ASP A 113 -5.26 6.36 -27.91
N THR A 114 -6.27 5.50 -27.76
CA THR A 114 -7.24 5.23 -28.83
C THR A 114 -8.03 6.47 -29.20
N ALA A 115 -8.49 7.25 -28.21
CA ALA A 115 -9.21 8.50 -28.44
C ALA A 115 -8.32 9.55 -29.13
N ARG A 116 -7.06 9.70 -28.72
CA ARG A 116 -6.10 10.62 -29.35
C ARG A 116 -5.85 10.28 -30.82
N ARG A 117 -5.68 8.98 -31.14
CA ARG A 117 -5.51 8.53 -32.53
C ARG A 117 -6.73 8.85 -33.38
N ARG A 118 -7.93 8.63 -32.83
CA ARG A 118 -9.18 8.98 -33.52
C ARG A 118 -9.31 10.49 -33.75
N ASP A 119 -9.03 11.31 -32.73
CA ASP A 119 -9.08 12.77 -32.83
C ASP A 119 -8.09 13.29 -33.88
N ALA A 120 -6.90 12.68 -33.99
CA ALA A 120 -5.90 13.01 -35.00
C ALA A 120 -6.40 12.70 -36.42
N LEU A 121 -6.93 11.50 -36.66
CA LEU A 121 -7.52 11.11 -37.95
C LEU A 121 -8.71 12.03 -38.34
N GLU A 122 -9.56 12.38 -37.37
CA GLU A 122 -10.67 13.32 -37.59
C GLU A 122 -10.17 14.76 -37.87
N ALA A 123 -8.99 15.14 -37.37
CA ALA A 123 -8.37 16.43 -37.68
C ALA A 123 -7.76 16.45 -39.10
N GLU A 124 -7.07 15.38 -39.50
CA GLU A 124 -6.50 15.20 -40.85
C GLU A 124 -7.61 15.23 -41.92
N THR A 125 -8.66 14.43 -41.74
CA THR A 125 -9.82 14.41 -42.65
C THR A 125 -10.54 15.76 -42.73
N ARG A 126 -10.59 16.55 -41.65
CA ARG A 126 -11.11 17.92 -41.67
C ARG A 126 -10.20 18.87 -42.45
N ALA A 127 -8.88 18.76 -42.27
CA ALA A 127 -7.90 19.56 -43.01
C ALA A 127 -7.97 19.27 -44.52
N GLU A 128 -8.07 17.99 -44.90
CA GLU A 128 -8.26 17.54 -46.29
C GLU A 128 -9.54 18.10 -46.92
N ARG A 129 -10.66 18.12 -46.17
CA ARG A 129 -11.93 18.68 -46.64
C ARG A 129 -11.92 20.22 -46.72
N ALA A 130 -11.09 20.90 -45.93
CA ALA A 130 -10.98 22.36 -45.94
C ALA A 130 -10.10 22.90 -47.08
N LEU A 131 -9.10 22.14 -47.52
CA LEU A 131 -8.18 22.46 -48.63
C LEU A 131 -8.89 22.88 -49.95
N PRO A 132 -9.93 22.20 -50.46
CA PRO A 132 -10.62 22.61 -51.69
C PRO A 132 -11.48 23.88 -51.54
N LEU A 133 -11.90 24.24 -50.32
CA LEU A 133 -12.69 25.46 -50.06
C LEU A 133 -11.81 26.71 -49.92
N ALA A 134 -10.58 26.57 -49.39
CA ALA A 134 -9.62 27.65 -49.30
C ALA A 134 -9.16 28.14 -50.68
N ARG A 135 -8.85 27.20 -51.61
CA ARG A 135 -8.45 27.52 -53.00
C ARG A 135 -9.53 28.21 -53.84
N ARG A 136 -10.80 28.16 -53.41
CA ARG A 136 -11.94 28.81 -54.08
C ARG A 136 -12.17 30.26 -53.62
N LYS A 137 -11.58 30.68 -52.51
CA LYS A 137 -11.71 32.06 -51.98
C LYS A 137 -10.55 32.98 -52.40
N GLU A 138 -9.50 32.42 -53.01
CA GLU A 138 -8.34 33.16 -53.53
C GLU A 138 -8.44 33.48 -55.04
N ARG A 139 -9.60 33.22 -55.66
CA ARG A 139 -9.95 33.65 -57.02
C ARG A 139 -11.15 34.58 -56.95
#